data_AF-A0A9W9INM9-F1
#
_entry.id   AF-A0A9W9INM9-F1
#
_cell.length_a   1.000
_cell.length_b   1.000
_cell.length_c   1.000
_cell.angle_alpha   90.00
_cell.angle_beta   90.00
_cell.angle_gamma   90.00
#
_symmetry.space_group_name_H-M   'P 1'
#
loop_
_entity.id
_entity.type
_entity.pdbx_description
1 polymer ?
#
loop_
_entity_poly.entity_id
_entity_poly.type
_entity_poly.pdbx_seq_one_letter_code
_entity_poly.pdbx_strand_id
1 'polypeptide(L)'
;MAILDGPKGYNKRLISDGLYIEGSIRVEYAEPREAELLFPVLPKPTILVPSQLQPIQPFDEDLPYISDFLRGSKTARAVVATRCKFGWPQLSIDCICLYVDDDDTTGLDAFLASEKVPVVVMKAQFSHAMDDVSKAQQFLEPSGLNKLELSKRRCLLRKNPLPCAVQENGHISHGQSVSLMGQESKGSVGVFLSPSGAEQKIYALTAYHVLPFKTVNESLVKTPARLDLLSQLLAATENADHDRVGGLLRRWDESCGHVVYGHIGTTMKGWKSDFALFYVNDKWTGANGQWYKPRELTDLVMVTEKYQSEFLGVHGLVGNLDPQAGQICYKDGAATGRTTGTIGQAEALVFLKGTADIAPPGTAPTDVDKSKLLTLHQPYREHAVYAKGDSGCGLFVPVPDEDGWKWVGQLVGMLHVENGPPVGLIIPQTQVLESLKENTGIVWELSR
;
A
#
# COMPACT_ATOMS: atom_id res chain seq x y z
N MET A 1 11.30 -35.56 8.18
CA MET A 1 10.67 -35.53 6.85
C MET A 1 9.77 -34.31 6.79
N ALA A 2 9.80 -33.51 5.71
CA ALA A 2 8.95 -32.32 5.54
C ALA A 2 8.11 -32.46 4.27
N ILE A 3 6.79 -32.39 4.38
CA ILE A 3 5.88 -32.51 3.23
C ILE A 3 5.38 -31.14 2.81
N LEU A 4 5.50 -30.77 1.53
CA LEU A 4 4.97 -29.53 0.98
C LEU A 4 3.84 -29.84 0.00
N ASP A 5 2.66 -29.29 0.22
CA ASP A 5 1.45 -29.54 -0.56
C ASP A 5 1.04 -28.26 -1.30
N GLY A 6 0.54 -28.33 -2.53
CA GLY A 6 0.12 -27.15 -3.29
C GLY A 6 -0.70 -27.46 -4.55
N PRO A 7 -1.62 -26.55 -4.95
CA PRO A 7 -2.69 -26.86 -5.88
C PRO A 7 -2.32 -26.76 -7.38
N LYS A 8 -3.23 -27.32 -8.19
CA LYS A 8 -3.16 -27.57 -9.65
C LYS A 8 -2.54 -26.43 -10.49
N GLY A 9 -1.56 -26.79 -11.34
CA GLY A 9 -1.17 -26.01 -12.54
C GLY A 9 0.18 -25.29 -12.50
N TYR A 10 0.88 -25.26 -11.36
CA TYR A 10 2.19 -24.59 -11.26
C TYR A 10 3.35 -25.36 -11.94
N ASN A 11 3.16 -26.66 -12.23
CA ASN A 11 4.23 -27.56 -12.71
C ASN A 11 4.81 -27.26 -14.10
N LYS A 12 4.21 -26.37 -14.90
CA LYS A 12 4.75 -26.04 -16.24
C LYS A 12 6.02 -25.18 -16.20
N ARG A 13 6.35 -24.53 -15.07
CA ARG A 13 7.51 -23.62 -14.98
C ARG A 13 8.66 -24.10 -14.08
N LEU A 14 8.41 -24.97 -13.08
CA LEU A 14 9.47 -25.54 -12.25
C LEU A 14 10.23 -26.70 -12.93
N ILE A 15 9.65 -27.27 -13.99
CA ILE A 15 10.16 -28.42 -14.73
C ILE A 15 10.12 -28.05 -16.23
N SER A 16 11.02 -27.16 -16.65
CA SER A 16 11.12 -26.77 -18.07
C SER A 16 11.72 -27.87 -18.95
N ASP A 17 12.54 -28.76 -18.37
CA ASP A 17 13.35 -29.72 -19.13
C ASP A 17 13.28 -31.15 -18.54
N GLY A 18 12.07 -31.59 -18.18
CA GLY A 18 11.75 -33.00 -17.92
C GLY A 18 10.99 -33.61 -19.10
N LEU A 19 11.26 -34.88 -19.41
CA LEU A 19 10.52 -35.61 -20.44
C LEU A 19 9.11 -35.90 -19.91
N TYR A 20 8.14 -35.09 -20.33
CA TYR A 20 6.73 -35.35 -20.07
C TYR A 20 6.28 -36.48 -21.00
N ILE A 21 6.03 -37.67 -20.45
CA ILE A 21 5.24 -38.66 -21.19
C ILE A 21 3.78 -38.26 -21.03
N GLU A 22 3.22 -37.69 -22.10
CA GLU A 22 1.79 -37.43 -22.20
C GLU A 22 1.05 -38.79 -22.13
N GLY A 23 0.57 -39.14 -20.94
CA GLY A 23 -0.21 -40.35 -20.71
C GLY A 23 -1.59 -40.19 -21.33
N SER A 24 -1.73 -40.66 -22.57
CA SER A 24 -3.03 -40.92 -23.18
C SER A 24 -3.84 -41.86 -22.28
N ILE A 25 -5.13 -41.55 -22.07
CA ILE A 25 -6.04 -42.41 -21.29
C ILE A 25 -6.11 -43.76 -22.00
N ARG A 26 -5.49 -44.78 -21.41
CA ARG A 26 -5.62 -46.16 -21.89
C ARG A 26 -6.95 -46.70 -21.38
N VAL A 27 -7.80 -47.14 -22.30
CA VAL A 27 -9.08 -47.79 -22.00
C VAL A 27 -8.96 -49.29 -22.21
N GLU A 28 -9.53 -50.08 -21.29
CA GLU A 28 -9.58 -51.54 -21.37
C GLU A 28 -11.03 -52.03 -21.36
N TYR A 29 -11.30 -53.17 -21.99
CA TYR A 29 -12.63 -53.79 -21.99
C TYR A 29 -12.88 -54.49 -20.66
N ALA A 30 -14.08 -54.36 -20.08
CA ALA A 30 -14.48 -55.24 -18.98
C ALA A 30 -14.60 -56.69 -19.43
N GLU A 31 -14.30 -57.61 -18.51
CA GLU A 31 -14.61 -59.02 -18.70
C GLU A 31 -16.00 -59.35 -18.11
N PRO A 32 -16.82 -60.15 -18.83
CA PRO A 32 -16.57 -60.71 -20.16
C PRO A 32 -16.70 -59.66 -21.29
N ARG A 33 -15.85 -59.79 -22.32
CA ARG A 33 -15.71 -58.86 -23.47
C ARG A 33 -17.01 -58.55 -24.23
N GLU A 34 -18.03 -59.36 -24.05
CA GLU A 34 -19.35 -59.25 -24.69
C GLU A 34 -20.13 -58.00 -24.24
N ALA A 35 -19.71 -57.33 -23.17
CA ALA A 35 -20.37 -56.13 -22.65
C ALA A 35 -19.98 -54.82 -23.36
N GLU A 36 -18.96 -54.82 -24.24
CA GLU A 36 -18.43 -53.64 -24.99
C GLU A 36 -18.16 -52.36 -24.16
N LEU A 37 -18.09 -52.47 -22.84
CA LEU A 37 -17.84 -51.35 -21.94
C LEU A 37 -16.34 -51.11 -21.79
N LEU A 38 -15.90 -49.91 -22.18
CA LEU A 38 -14.53 -49.42 -22.02
C LEU A 38 -14.40 -48.68 -20.68
N PHE A 39 -13.47 -49.14 -19.84
CA PHE A 39 -13.16 -48.47 -18.58
C PHE A 39 -11.84 -47.70 -18.71
N PRO A 40 -11.78 -46.44 -18.25
CA PRO A 40 -10.53 -45.70 -18.19
C PRO A 40 -9.62 -46.38 -17.14
N VAL A 41 -8.45 -46.83 -17.58
CA VAL A 41 -7.42 -47.31 -16.65
C VAL A 41 -6.77 -46.07 -16.05
N LEU A 42 -6.98 -45.87 -14.74
CA LEU A 42 -6.28 -44.83 -13.99
C LEU A 42 -4.76 -45.01 -14.19
N PRO A 43 -4.02 -43.98 -14.64
CA PRO A 43 -2.58 -44.12 -14.83
C PRO A 43 -1.93 -44.49 -13.50
N LYS A 44 -1.02 -45.47 -13.53
CA LYS A 44 -0.25 -45.84 -12.34
C LYS A 44 0.59 -44.63 -11.89
N PRO A 45 0.72 -44.38 -10.57
CA PRO A 45 1.56 -43.30 -10.05
C PRO A 45 2.96 -43.42 -10.65
N THR A 46 3.40 -42.36 -11.32
CA THR A 46 4.69 -42.34 -12.02
C THR A 46 5.66 -41.44 -11.25
N ILE A 47 6.83 -41.98 -10.89
CA ILE A 47 7.90 -41.21 -10.26
C ILE A 47 8.54 -40.34 -11.34
N LEU A 48 8.50 -39.02 -11.17
CA LEU A 48 9.15 -38.08 -12.08
C LEU A 48 10.59 -37.87 -11.60
N VAL A 49 11.56 -38.31 -12.41
CA VAL A 49 12.99 -38.04 -12.18
C VAL A 49 13.41 -36.94 -13.17
N PRO A 50 13.74 -35.72 -12.70
CA PRO A 50 14.15 -34.63 -13.59
C PRO A 50 15.50 -34.94 -14.27
N SER A 51 15.65 -34.52 -15.53
CA SER A 51 16.79 -34.88 -16.39
C SER A 51 18.08 -34.07 -16.15
N GLN A 52 18.03 -33.02 -15.31
CA GLN A 52 19.21 -32.19 -14.98
C GLN A 52 19.47 -32.12 -13.47
N LEU A 53 20.75 -31.94 -13.13
CA LEU A 53 21.33 -31.84 -11.78
C LEU A 53 20.53 -30.89 -10.88
N GLN A 54 19.59 -31.44 -10.12
CA GLN A 54 19.16 -30.83 -8.87
C GLN A 54 20.29 -30.97 -7.85
N PRO A 55 20.43 -30.04 -6.88
CA PRO A 55 21.54 -30.07 -5.94
C PRO A 55 21.60 -31.37 -5.12
N ILE A 56 20.48 -32.07 -4.92
CA ILE A 56 20.40 -33.32 -4.15
C ILE A 56 19.28 -34.22 -4.72
N GLN A 57 19.66 -35.34 -5.36
CA GLN A 57 18.73 -36.42 -5.73
C GLN A 57 18.43 -37.31 -4.52
N PRO A 58 17.22 -37.92 -4.42
CA PRO A 58 16.96 -38.97 -3.43
C PRO A 58 17.90 -40.16 -3.68
N PHE A 59 18.29 -40.86 -2.62
CA PHE A 59 19.08 -42.10 -2.79
C PHE A 59 18.16 -43.23 -3.26
N ASP A 60 18.74 -44.25 -3.89
CA ASP A 60 17.99 -45.43 -4.36
C ASP A 60 17.22 -46.11 -3.21
N GLU A 61 17.72 -46.00 -1.97
CA GLU A 61 17.10 -46.51 -0.75
C GLU A 61 15.82 -45.76 -0.36
N ASP A 62 15.65 -44.51 -0.81
CA ASP A 62 14.47 -43.68 -0.54
C ASP A 62 13.33 -43.97 -1.55
N LEU A 63 13.63 -44.59 -2.69
CA LEU A 63 12.67 -44.86 -3.78
C LEU A 63 11.57 -45.86 -3.42
N PRO A 64 11.82 -46.97 -2.68
CA PRO A 64 10.77 -47.88 -2.24
C PRO A 64 9.72 -47.17 -1.37
N TYR A 65 10.17 -46.30 -0.45
CA TYR A 65 9.28 -45.53 0.42
C TYR A 65 8.39 -44.57 -0.40
N ILE A 66 8.96 -43.85 -1.37
CA ILE A 66 8.20 -42.95 -2.25
C ILE A 66 7.18 -43.74 -3.11
N SER A 67 7.56 -44.94 -3.55
CA SER A 67 6.67 -45.80 -4.32
C SER A 67 5.53 -46.36 -3.47
N ASP A 68 5.82 -46.82 -2.26
CA ASP A 68 4.82 -47.33 -1.32
C ASP A 68 3.87 -46.22 -0.85
N PHE A 69 4.41 -45.01 -0.64
CA PHE A 69 3.64 -43.80 -0.39
C PHE A 69 2.63 -43.50 -1.50
N LEU A 70 3.09 -43.44 -2.76
CA LEU A 70 2.25 -43.17 -3.93
C LEU A 70 1.21 -44.27 -4.17
N ARG A 71 1.47 -45.50 -3.74
CA ARG A 71 0.52 -46.61 -3.81
C ARG A 71 -0.53 -46.56 -2.70
N GLY A 72 -0.18 -46.00 -1.55
CA GLY A 72 -1.06 -45.87 -0.38
C GLY A 72 -2.05 -44.69 -0.48
N SER A 73 -1.69 -43.61 -1.17
CA SER A 73 -2.61 -42.49 -1.42
C SER A 73 -3.40 -42.71 -2.72
N LYS A 74 -4.73 -42.61 -2.64
CA LYS A 74 -5.64 -42.68 -3.80
C LYS A 74 -5.80 -41.33 -4.50
N THR A 75 -5.32 -40.26 -3.90
CA THR A 75 -5.58 -38.87 -4.30
C THR A 75 -4.29 -38.12 -4.66
N ALA A 76 -3.13 -38.56 -4.16
CA ALA A 76 -1.83 -38.00 -4.50
C ALA A 76 -1.46 -38.32 -5.96
N ARG A 77 -1.17 -37.28 -6.74
CA ARG A 77 -0.92 -37.39 -8.19
C ARG A 77 0.56 -37.42 -8.54
N ALA A 78 1.38 -36.70 -7.79
CA ALA A 78 2.82 -36.65 -7.98
C ALA A 78 3.52 -36.39 -6.65
N VAL A 79 4.74 -36.92 -6.52
CA VAL A 79 5.63 -36.66 -5.38
C VAL A 79 7.00 -36.24 -5.89
N VAL A 80 7.51 -35.11 -5.42
CA VAL A 80 8.91 -34.71 -5.64
C VAL A 80 9.66 -34.95 -4.34
N ALA A 81 10.64 -35.84 -4.38
CA ALA A 81 11.48 -36.14 -3.23
C ALA A 81 12.84 -35.44 -3.35
N THR A 82 13.26 -34.78 -2.28
CA THR A 82 14.63 -34.25 -2.12
C THR A 82 15.15 -34.55 -0.72
N ARG A 83 16.46 -34.42 -0.49
CA ARG A 83 17.03 -34.49 0.87
C ARG A 83 17.60 -33.12 1.24
N CYS A 84 17.38 -32.70 2.48
CA CYS A 84 18.06 -31.54 3.05
C CYS A 84 18.54 -31.85 4.47
N LYS A 85 19.58 -31.13 4.92
CA LYS A 85 20.00 -31.19 6.31
C LYS A 85 19.18 -30.20 7.13
N PHE A 86 18.54 -30.69 8.19
CA PHE A 86 17.80 -29.86 9.13
C PHE A 86 18.52 -29.83 10.47
N GLY A 87 18.85 -28.63 10.96
CA GLY A 87 19.58 -28.42 12.21
C GLY A 87 20.85 -27.58 12.03
N TRP A 88 21.69 -27.53 13.08
CA TRP A 88 22.94 -26.78 13.07
C TRP A 88 24.05 -27.54 12.34
N PRO A 89 25.11 -26.88 11.82
CA PRO A 89 26.16 -27.56 11.07
C PRO A 89 26.80 -28.76 11.79
N GLN A 90 26.91 -28.72 13.13
CA GLN A 90 27.42 -29.84 13.93
C GLN A 90 26.33 -30.78 14.50
N LEU A 91 25.05 -30.42 14.37
CA LEU A 91 23.88 -31.14 14.90
C LEU A 91 22.74 -31.05 13.88
N SER A 92 22.93 -31.70 12.73
CA SER A 92 21.93 -31.77 11.67
C SER A 92 21.50 -33.21 11.44
N ILE A 93 20.23 -33.37 11.09
CA ILE A 93 19.65 -34.63 10.63
C ILE A 93 19.38 -34.55 9.13
N ASP A 94 19.58 -35.64 8.42
CA ASP A 94 19.18 -35.75 7.02
C ASP A 94 17.66 -35.97 6.95
N CYS A 95 16.96 -35.01 6.35
CA CYS A 95 15.54 -35.04 6.15
C CYS A 95 15.23 -35.36 4.69
N ILE A 96 14.32 -36.32 4.46
CA ILE A 96 13.64 -36.47 3.18
C ILE A 96 12.50 -35.45 3.15
N CYS A 97 12.46 -34.60 2.13
CA CYS A 97 11.37 -33.67 1.88
C CYS A 97 10.54 -34.21 0.72
N LEU A 98 9.23 -34.34 0.92
CA LEU A 98 8.32 -34.84 -0.11
C LEU A 98 7.37 -33.71 -0.46
N TYR A 99 7.44 -33.15 -1.66
CA TYR A 99 6.34 -32.34 -2.15
C TYR A 99 5.24 -33.28 -2.64
N VAL A 100 4.00 -33.16 -2.16
CA VAL A 100 2.88 -34.05 -2.50
C VAL A 100 1.76 -33.19 -3.09
N ASP A 101 1.39 -33.42 -4.36
CA ASP A 101 0.20 -32.79 -4.98
C ASP A 101 -1.04 -33.62 -4.62
N ASP A 102 -1.76 -33.22 -3.56
CA ASP A 102 -2.97 -33.88 -3.07
C ASP A 102 -4.08 -32.86 -2.69
N ASP A 103 -5.34 -33.19 -2.99
CA ASP A 103 -6.49 -32.33 -2.66
C ASP A 103 -7.01 -32.62 -1.22
N ASP A 104 -6.63 -33.76 -0.63
CA ASP A 104 -6.97 -34.17 0.74
C ASP A 104 -5.80 -34.89 1.43
N THR A 105 -5.24 -34.26 2.47
CA THR A 105 -4.12 -34.81 3.24
C THR A 105 -4.54 -35.61 4.48
N THR A 106 -5.84 -35.87 4.68
CA THR A 106 -6.34 -36.58 5.87
C THR A 106 -5.86 -38.03 5.93
N GLY A 107 -5.83 -38.71 4.78
CA GLY A 107 -5.27 -40.07 4.68
C GLY A 107 -3.76 -40.10 4.90
N LEU A 108 -3.08 -39.04 4.48
CA LEU A 108 -1.64 -38.85 4.69
C LEU A 108 -1.32 -38.66 6.18
N ASP A 109 -2.06 -37.79 6.86
CA ASP A 109 -1.89 -37.56 8.31
C ASP A 109 -2.09 -38.86 9.10
N ALA A 110 -3.08 -39.68 8.72
CA ALA A 110 -3.35 -40.96 9.36
C ALA A 110 -2.25 -42.00 9.13
N PHE A 111 -1.70 -42.08 7.90
CA PHE A 111 -0.59 -42.96 7.57
C PHE A 111 0.69 -42.56 8.32
N LEU A 112 1.04 -41.28 8.32
CA LEU A 112 2.25 -40.78 8.98
C LEU A 112 2.17 -40.91 10.51
N ALA A 113 0.98 -40.81 11.10
CA ALA A 113 0.78 -41.06 12.53
C ALA A 113 1.06 -42.52 12.94
N SER A 114 1.06 -43.46 12.00
CA SER A 114 1.36 -44.88 12.24
C SER A 114 2.84 -45.24 12.08
N GLU A 115 3.66 -44.32 11.57
CA GLU A 115 5.08 -44.54 11.33
C GLU A 115 5.90 -44.44 12.62
N LYS A 116 6.91 -45.31 12.75
CA LYS A 116 7.78 -45.37 13.95
C LYS A 116 8.86 -44.29 13.97
N VAL A 117 8.98 -43.51 12.91
CA VAL A 117 10.00 -42.47 12.73
C VAL A 117 9.36 -41.09 12.92
N PRO A 118 10.02 -40.12 13.58
CA PRO A 118 9.49 -38.76 13.70
C PRO A 118 9.30 -38.08 12.35
N VAL A 119 8.06 -37.74 12.02
CA VAL A 119 7.69 -37.00 10.79
C VAL A 119 7.21 -35.60 11.16
N VAL A 120 7.67 -34.58 10.43
CA VAL A 120 7.23 -33.19 10.61
C VAL A 120 6.39 -32.80 9.40
N VAL A 121 5.09 -32.67 9.58
CA VAL A 121 4.20 -32.24 8.48
C VAL A 121 4.13 -30.72 8.47
N MET A 122 4.54 -30.10 7.37
CA MET A 122 4.42 -28.65 7.17
C MET A 122 3.33 -28.36 6.13
N LYS A 123 2.12 -28.10 6.59
CA LYS A 123 1.03 -27.72 5.68
C LYS A 123 1.26 -26.29 5.20
N ALA A 124 1.58 -26.13 3.92
CA ALA A 124 1.64 -24.82 3.27
C ALA A 124 0.32 -24.60 2.50
N GLN A 125 -0.44 -23.57 2.86
CA GLN A 125 -1.53 -23.10 2.01
C GLN A 125 -0.96 -22.14 0.98
N PHE A 126 -0.79 -22.60 -0.25
CA PHE A 126 -0.48 -21.70 -1.37
C PHE A 126 -1.78 -21.08 -1.87
N SER A 127 -2.01 -19.80 -1.56
CA SER A 127 -3.07 -19.01 -2.19
C SER A 127 -2.81 -18.89 -3.68
N HIS A 128 -3.78 -19.26 -4.52
CA HIS A 128 -3.64 -19.25 -5.97
C HIS A 128 -3.34 -17.84 -6.52
N ALA A 129 -2.15 -17.63 -7.08
CA ALA A 129 -1.79 -16.41 -7.80
C ALA A 129 -2.76 -16.05 -8.96
N MET A 130 -3.49 -17.03 -9.50
CA MET A 130 -4.52 -16.81 -10.53
C MET A 130 -5.78 -16.14 -9.96
N ASP A 131 -6.17 -16.46 -8.72
CA ASP A 131 -7.31 -15.82 -8.06
C ASP A 131 -7.03 -14.34 -7.77
N ASP A 132 -5.78 -14.05 -7.40
CA ASP A 132 -5.32 -12.68 -7.17
C ASP A 132 -5.35 -11.84 -8.45
N VAL A 133 -4.88 -12.37 -9.59
CA VAL A 133 -4.95 -11.63 -10.87
C VAL A 133 -6.40 -11.39 -11.29
N SER A 134 -7.28 -12.38 -11.15
CA SER A 134 -8.70 -12.20 -11.45
C SER A 134 -9.36 -11.18 -10.50
N LYS A 135 -9.04 -11.21 -9.20
CA LYS A 135 -9.52 -10.22 -8.21
C LYS A 135 -8.99 -8.82 -8.52
N ALA A 136 -7.71 -8.69 -8.90
CA ALA A 136 -7.12 -7.43 -9.33
C ALA A 136 -7.81 -6.87 -10.58
N GLN A 137 -8.11 -7.72 -11.56
CA GLN A 137 -8.86 -7.33 -12.75
C GLN A 137 -10.26 -6.81 -12.40
N GLN A 138 -10.96 -7.41 -11.43
CA GLN A 138 -12.27 -6.89 -10.98
C GLN A 138 -12.17 -5.46 -10.40
N PHE A 139 -11.09 -5.10 -9.71
CA PHE A 139 -10.87 -3.74 -9.22
C PHE A 139 -10.45 -2.75 -10.31
N LEU A 140 -9.66 -3.22 -11.28
CA LEU A 140 -9.19 -2.40 -12.40
C LEU A 140 -10.30 -2.16 -13.44
N GLU A 141 -11.21 -3.13 -13.60
CA GLU A 141 -12.30 -3.15 -14.57
C GLU A 141 -13.66 -3.34 -13.87
N PRO A 142 -14.14 -2.34 -13.10
CA PRO A 142 -15.43 -2.43 -12.45
C PRO A 142 -16.55 -2.61 -13.49
N SER A 143 -17.56 -3.40 -13.11
CA SER A 143 -18.71 -3.72 -13.97
C SER A 143 -19.43 -2.47 -14.46
N GLY A 144 -19.87 -2.48 -15.73
CA GLY A 144 -20.67 -1.40 -16.32
C GLY A 144 -19.87 -0.41 -17.17
N LEU A 145 -18.54 -0.49 -17.18
CA LEU A 145 -17.70 0.32 -18.07
C LEU A 145 -17.60 -0.31 -19.46
N ASN A 146 -17.78 0.49 -20.50
CA ASN A 146 -17.51 0.09 -21.88
C ASN A 146 -15.99 0.10 -22.19
N LYS A 147 -15.60 -0.44 -23.35
CA LYS A 147 -14.19 -0.52 -23.77
C LYS A 147 -13.47 0.83 -23.80
N LEU A 148 -14.15 1.90 -24.22
CA LEU A 148 -13.57 3.24 -24.29
C LEU A 148 -13.34 3.79 -22.87
N GLU A 149 -14.29 3.60 -21.98
CA GLU A 149 -14.20 4.01 -20.57
C GLU A 149 -13.10 3.26 -19.83
N LEU A 150 -12.99 1.94 -20.04
CA LEU A 150 -11.89 1.13 -19.49
C LEU A 150 -10.53 1.62 -20.00
N SER A 151 -10.42 1.94 -21.29
CA SER A 151 -9.18 2.50 -21.86
C SER A 151 -8.83 3.86 -21.25
N LYS A 152 -9.81 4.77 -21.10
CA LYS A 152 -9.63 6.06 -20.44
C LYS A 152 -9.20 5.89 -18.99
N ARG A 153 -9.85 5.00 -18.24
CA ARG A 153 -9.51 4.67 -16.85
C ARG A 153 -8.08 4.18 -16.73
N ARG A 154 -7.66 3.19 -17.52
CA ARG A 154 -6.28 2.71 -17.54
C ARG A 154 -5.29 3.82 -17.87
N CYS A 155 -5.61 4.68 -18.84
CA CYS A 155 -4.79 5.84 -19.17
C CYS A 155 -4.63 6.80 -17.98
N LEU A 156 -5.70 7.08 -17.23
CA LEU A 156 -5.65 7.90 -16.03
C LEU A 156 -4.80 7.24 -14.93
N LEU A 157 -4.97 5.93 -14.70
CA LEU A 157 -4.20 5.17 -13.70
C LEU A 157 -2.70 5.17 -14.02
N ARG A 158 -2.31 5.06 -15.29
CA ARG A 158 -0.90 5.14 -15.71
C ARG A 158 -0.30 6.54 -15.55
N LYS A 159 -1.13 7.58 -15.61
CA LYS A 159 -0.71 8.98 -15.43
C LYS A 159 -0.68 9.42 -13.97
N ASN A 160 -1.22 8.61 -13.05
CA ASN A 160 -1.20 8.92 -11.63
C ASN A 160 0.25 8.87 -11.12
N PRO A 161 0.79 9.98 -10.59
CA PRO A 161 2.16 10.00 -10.08
C PRO A 161 2.28 9.19 -8.78
N LEU A 162 3.33 8.39 -8.64
CA LEU A 162 3.58 7.53 -7.47
C LEU A 162 4.96 7.81 -6.82
N PRO A 163 5.25 9.06 -6.40
CA PRO A 163 6.54 9.40 -5.80
C PRO A 163 6.79 8.67 -4.47
N CYS A 164 5.71 8.36 -3.73
CA CYS A 164 5.75 7.78 -2.38
C CYS A 164 5.08 6.40 -2.31
N ALA A 165 5.55 5.44 -3.12
CA ALA A 165 4.97 4.09 -3.18
C ALA A 165 5.31 3.23 -1.94
N VAL A 166 4.48 3.32 -0.89
CA VAL A 166 4.64 2.67 0.43
C VAL A 166 5.34 1.31 0.37
N GLN A 167 6.51 1.21 0.99
CA GLN A 167 7.33 0.00 0.99
C GLN A 167 7.09 -0.87 2.23
N GLU A 168 6.87 -0.26 3.39
CA GLU A 168 6.71 -0.96 4.68
C GLU A 168 5.27 -0.97 5.18
N ASN A 169 4.83 -2.11 5.72
CA ASN A 169 3.51 -2.23 6.34
C ASN A 169 3.54 -1.66 7.77
N GLY A 170 2.43 -1.08 8.22
CA GLY A 170 2.28 -0.65 9.60
C GLY A 170 2.93 0.70 9.93
N HIS A 171 3.46 1.42 8.94
CA HIS A 171 4.04 2.75 9.15
C HIS A 171 3.35 3.82 8.29
N ILE A 172 3.08 4.97 8.89
CA ILE A 172 2.56 6.17 8.23
C ILE A 172 3.59 7.29 8.39
N SER A 173 4.05 7.83 7.26
CA SER A 173 4.98 8.96 7.19
C SER A 173 4.28 10.23 6.69
N HIS A 174 4.93 11.39 6.88
CA HIS A 174 4.51 12.63 6.24
C HIS A 174 4.51 12.49 4.71
N GLY A 175 3.54 13.11 4.05
CA GLY A 175 3.39 13.05 2.59
C GLY A 175 2.88 11.71 2.05
N GLN A 176 2.72 10.71 2.92
CA GLN A 176 2.19 9.42 2.52
C GLN A 176 0.73 9.55 2.06
N SER A 177 0.38 8.78 1.02
CA SER A 177 -0.94 8.88 0.43
C SER A 177 -2.01 8.24 1.30
N VAL A 178 -3.13 8.94 1.44
CA VAL A 178 -4.31 8.50 2.18
C VAL A 178 -5.60 8.73 1.40
N SER A 179 -6.58 7.86 1.62
CA SER A 179 -7.94 8.01 1.12
C SER A 179 -8.92 7.28 2.03
N LEU A 180 -10.22 7.55 1.85
CA LEU A 180 -11.26 6.70 2.40
C LEU A 180 -11.28 5.35 1.65
N MET A 181 -11.64 4.26 2.34
CA MET A 181 -11.74 2.92 1.74
C MET A 181 -12.79 2.81 0.62
N GLY A 182 -13.75 3.73 0.55
CA GLY A 182 -14.76 3.77 -0.52
C GLY A 182 -14.36 4.60 -1.74
N GLN A 183 -13.28 5.39 -1.68
CA GLN A 183 -13.02 6.44 -2.67
C GLN A 183 -11.73 6.20 -3.46
N GLU A 184 -11.81 6.34 -4.78
CA GLU A 184 -10.65 6.34 -5.68
C GLU A 184 -10.01 7.73 -5.74
N SER A 185 -9.65 8.24 -4.56
CA SER A 185 -8.98 9.53 -4.39
C SER A 185 -7.61 9.30 -3.76
N LYS A 186 -6.86 10.39 -3.64
CA LYS A 186 -5.72 10.45 -2.73
C LYS A 186 -5.55 11.87 -2.22
N GLY A 187 -5.09 11.98 -0.99
CA GLY A 187 -4.46 13.16 -0.41
C GLY A 187 -3.19 12.72 0.33
N SER A 188 -2.65 13.62 1.13
CA SER A 188 -1.40 13.41 1.86
C SER A 188 -1.60 13.52 3.36
N VAL A 189 -0.83 12.75 4.11
CA VAL A 189 -0.70 12.93 5.57
C VAL A 189 0.15 14.16 5.85
N GLY A 190 -0.37 15.06 6.69
CA GLY A 190 0.24 16.32 7.04
C GLY A 190 1.22 16.20 8.19
N VAL A 191 0.68 16.09 9.40
CA VAL A 191 1.41 15.92 10.66
C VAL A 191 0.64 15.00 11.60
N PHE A 192 1.30 14.54 12.67
CA PHE A 192 0.68 13.76 13.73
C PHE A 192 0.41 14.65 14.95
N LEU A 193 -0.80 14.60 15.47
CA LEU A 193 -1.26 15.41 16.59
C LEU A 193 -1.77 14.51 17.72
N SER A 194 -1.67 15.03 18.95
CA SER A 194 -2.19 14.41 20.15
C SER A 194 -2.93 15.47 20.99
N PRO A 195 -4.01 15.10 21.71
CA PRO A 195 -4.64 15.99 22.66
C PRO A 195 -3.68 16.37 23.80
N SER A 196 -3.58 17.66 24.11
CA SER A 196 -2.77 18.15 25.22
C SER A 196 -3.29 17.57 26.55
N GLY A 197 -2.40 16.94 27.33
CA GLY A 197 -2.71 16.42 28.67
C GLY A 197 -3.55 15.15 28.73
N ALA A 198 -3.81 14.46 27.62
CA ALA A 198 -4.51 13.17 27.59
C ALA A 198 -3.57 11.99 27.29
N GLU A 199 -4.11 10.76 27.32
CA GLU A 199 -3.39 9.55 26.86
C GLU A 199 -2.77 9.74 25.46
N GLN A 200 -1.64 9.07 25.22
CA GLN A 200 -0.80 9.13 24.01
C GLN A 200 -1.47 8.57 22.74
N LYS A 201 -2.71 8.94 22.46
CA LYS A 201 -3.38 8.59 21.20
C LYS A 201 -2.87 9.50 20.09
N ILE A 202 -2.40 8.88 19.02
CA ILE A 202 -1.83 9.55 17.86
C ILE A 202 -2.92 9.70 16.80
N TYR A 203 -3.10 10.93 16.33
CA TYR A 203 -4.01 11.26 15.25
C TYR A 203 -3.22 11.82 14.09
N ALA A 204 -3.54 11.38 12.88
CA ALA A 204 -2.97 11.96 11.67
C ALA A 204 -3.88 13.05 11.13
N LEU A 205 -3.28 14.18 10.76
CA LEU A 205 -3.94 15.33 10.17
C LEU A 205 -3.84 15.28 8.65
N THR A 206 -4.94 15.60 7.96
CA THR A 206 -4.98 15.84 6.51
C THR A 206 -6.07 16.86 6.18
N ALA A 207 -6.37 17.10 4.90
CA ALA A 207 -7.45 17.98 4.48
C ALA A 207 -8.82 17.28 4.56
N TYR A 208 -9.88 18.01 4.92
CA TYR A 208 -11.23 17.46 5.04
C TYR A 208 -11.75 16.93 3.72
N HIS A 209 -11.54 17.66 2.62
CA HIS A 209 -12.02 17.23 1.31
C HIS A 209 -11.33 15.94 0.80
N VAL A 210 -10.23 15.51 1.44
CA VAL A 210 -9.60 14.21 1.20
C VAL A 210 -10.31 13.10 1.99
N LEU A 211 -10.60 13.36 3.27
CA LEU A 211 -11.25 12.42 4.18
C LEU A 211 -12.52 13.02 4.80
N PRO A 212 -13.59 13.22 4.01
CA PRO A 212 -14.80 13.86 4.51
C PRO A 212 -15.47 13.00 5.58
N PHE A 213 -15.81 13.61 6.71
CA PHE A 213 -16.48 12.93 7.81
C PHE A 213 -18.01 13.00 7.65
N LYS A 214 -18.64 11.84 7.40
CA LYS A 214 -20.12 11.72 7.29
C LYS A 214 -20.67 10.76 8.33
N THR A 215 -20.31 9.49 8.24
CA THR A 215 -20.77 8.40 9.12
C THR A 215 -19.61 7.47 9.48
N VAL A 216 -19.68 6.76 10.62
CA VAL A 216 -18.57 5.94 11.16
C VAL A 216 -18.10 4.87 10.16
N ASN A 217 -19.01 4.19 9.45
CA ASN A 217 -18.63 3.13 8.51
C ASN A 217 -18.00 3.67 7.21
N GLU A 218 -18.28 4.92 6.84
CA GLU A 218 -17.68 5.59 5.68
C GLU A 218 -16.36 6.31 6.03
N SER A 219 -15.96 6.27 7.31
CA SER A 219 -14.80 6.99 7.83
C SER A 219 -13.51 6.18 7.86
N LEU A 220 -13.52 4.93 7.40
CA LEU A 220 -12.32 4.08 7.40
C LEU A 220 -11.27 4.62 6.43
N VAL A 221 -10.08 4.85 6.97
CA VAL A 221 -8.93 5.42 6.27
C VAL A 221 -8.00 4.31 5.84
N LYS A 222 -7.34 4.54 4.71
CA LYS A 222 -6.40 3.61 4.10
C LYS A 222 -5.13 4.31 3.67
N THR A 223 -4.02 3.59 3.81
CA THR A 223 -2.75 3.92 3.16
C THR A 223 -2.09 2.64 2.57
N PRO A 224 -1.45 2.68 1.38
CA PRO A 224 -1.55 3.75 0.40
C PRO A 224 -3.00 4.04 -0.01
N ALA A 225 -3.24 5.26 -0.50
CA ALA A 225 -4.53 5.65 -1.03
C ALA A 225 -5.00 4.67 -2.14
N ARG A 226 -6.31 4.50 -2.32
CA ARG A 226 -6.84 3.54 -3.32
C ARG A 226 -6.43 3.87 -4.73
N LEU A 227 -6.36 5.15 -5.09
CA LEU A 227 -5.91 5.56 -6.41
C LEU A 227 -4.47 5.07 -6.68
N ASP A 228 -3.61 5.12 -5.67
CA ASP A 228 -2.23 4.65 -5.78
C ASP A 228 -2.15 3.11 -5.82
N LEU A 229 -2.98 2.42 -5.04
CA LEU A 229 -3.08 0.95 -5.10
C LEU A 229 -3.56 0.48 -6.48
N LEU A 230 -4.57 1.14 -7.07
CA LEU A 230 -5.05 0.81 -8.42
C LEU A 230 -3.97 1.02 -9.48
N SER A 231 -3.23 2.13 -9.42
CA SER A 231 -2.11 2.37 -10.34
C SER A 231 -1.02 1.32 -10.21
N GLN A 232 -0.68 0.92 -8.98
CA GLN A 232 0.31 -0.14 -8.74
C GLN A 232 -0.19 -1.51 -9.15
N LEU A 233 -1.47 -1.83 -8.93
CA LEU A 233 -2.10 -3.08 -9.37
C LEU A 233 -2.10 -3.18 -10.89
N LEU A 234 -2.41 -2.08 -11.60
CA LEU A 234 -2.34 -2.03 -13.06
C LEU A 234 -0.93 -2.33 -13.54
N ALA A 235 0.08 -1.65 -12.99
CA ALA A 235 1.48 -1.87 -13.35
C ALA A 235 1.94 -3.30 -13.04
N ALA A 236 1.59 -3.85 -11.88
CA ALA A 236 1.95 -5.23 -11.51
C ALA A 236 1.28 -6.26 -12.43
N THR A 237 0.01 -6.06 -12.78
CA THR A 237 -0.74 -6.94 -13.70
C THR A 237 -0.17 -6.88 -15.11
N GLU A 238 0.16 -5.69 -15.62
CA GLU A 238 0.78 -5.51 -16.95
C GLU A 238 2.17 -6.15 -17.05
N ASN A 239 2.92 -6.19 -15.93
CA ASN A 239 4.24 -6.81 -15.85
C ASN A 239 4.21 -8.30 -15.44
N ALA A 240 3.03 -8.90 -15.25
CA ALA A 240 2.85 -10.26 -14.75
C ALA A 240 3.58 -10.54 -13.41
N ASP A 241 3.65 -9.53 -12.54
CA ASP A 241 4.26 -9.60 -11.20
C ASP A 241 3.23 -10.08 -10.17
N HIS A 242 3.00 -11.40 -10.14
CA HIS A 242 1.96 -12.02 -9.31
C HIS A 242 2.15 -11.80 -7.81
N ASP A 243 3.40 -11.84 -7.31
CA ASP A 243 3.69 -11.67 -5.89
C ASP A 243 3.33 -10.25 -5.43
N ARG A 244 3.65 -9.25 -6.26
CA ARG A 244 3.26 -7.86 -6.00
C ARG A 244 1.76 -7.67 -6.06
N VAL A 245 1.05 -8.34 -6.97
CA VAL A 245 -0.42 -8.31 -7.02
C VAL A 245 -1.01 -8.82 -5.71
N GLY A 246 -0.60 -10.00 -5.22
CA GLY A 246 -1.09 -10.55 -3.95
C GLY A 246 -0.76 -9.66 -2.74
N GLY A 247 0.42 -9.02 -2.72
CA GLY A 247 0.78 -8.01 -1.71
C GLY A 247 -0.15 -6.78 -1.73
N LEU A 248 -0.43 -6.23 -2.92
CA LEU A 248 -1.29 -5.07 -3.08
C LEU A 248 -2.76 -5.37 -2.76
N LEU A 249 -3.25 -6.58 -3.07
CA LEU A 249 -4.60 -7.01 -2.74
C LEU A 249 -4.80 -7.22 -1.24
N ARG A 250 -3.81 -7.77 -0.53
CA ARG A 250 -3.86 -7.82 0.95
C ARG A 250 -3.95 -6.42 1.54
N ARG A 251 -3.15 -5.50 1.00
CA ARG A 251 -3.23 -4.09 1.38
C ARG A 251 -4.56 -3.46 1.01
N TRP A 252 -5.32 -3.96 0.04
CA TRP A 252 -6.61 -3.39 -0.41
C TRP A 252 -7.72 -3.43 0.63
N ASP A 253 -7.71 -4.43 1.51
CA ASP A 253 -8.74 -4.64 2.53
C ASP A 253 -8.33 -4.12 3.92
N GLU A 254 -7.06 -3.72 4.10
CA GLU A 254 -6.54 -3.23 5.38
C GLU A 254 -6.80 -1.73 5.64
N SER A 255 -7.36 -1.41 6.81
CA SER A 255 -7.55 -0.02 7.26
C SER A 255 -6.42 0.40 8.20
N CYS A 256 -5.92 1.62 8.02
CA CYS A 256 -4.91 2.22 8.90
C CYS A 256 -5.50 3.09 10.01
N GLY A 257 -6.81 3.35 9.99
CA GLY A 257 -7.43 4.29 10.90
C GLY A 257 -8.88 4.59 10.56
N HIS A 258 -9.48 5.49 11.33
CA HIS A 258 -10.80 6.02 11.02
C HIS A 258 -10.86 7.52 11.33
N VAL A 259 -11.58 8.29 10.50
CA VAL A 259 -11.78 9.73 10.71
C VAL A 259 -12.60 9.92 11.98
N VAL A 260 -12.08 10.74 12.90
CA VAL A 260 -12.74 11.04 14.18
C VAL A 260 -13.34 12.43 14.16
N TYR A 261 -12.67 13.37 13.51
CA TYR A 261 -13.12 14.75 13.38
C TYR A 261 -12.78 15.30 12.02
N GLY A 262 -13.57 16.26 11.55
CA GLY A 262 -13.25 17.00 10.35
C GLY A 262 -14.16 18.21 10.22
N HIS A 263 -13.62 19.26 9.61
CA HIS A 263 -14.36 20.48 9.36
C HIS A 263 -13.87 21.15 8.08
N ILE A 264 -14.82 21.69 7.32
CA ILE A 264 -14.56 22.51 6.15
C ILE A 264 -15.47 23.74 6.16
N GLY A 265 -14.87 24.92 6.11
CA GLY A 265 -15.60 26.18 6.22
C GLY A 265 -14.66 27.36 6.44
N THR A 266 -15.11 28.33 7.24
CA THR A 266 -14.36 29.55 7.58
C THR A 266 -14.34 29.74 9.10
N THR A 267 -13.21 30.10 9.68
CA THR A 267 -13.09 30.41 11.12
C THR A 267 -13.68 31.78 11.46
N MET A 268 -13.87 32.06 12.74
CA MET A 268 -14.33 33.39 13.20
C MET A 268 -13.39 34.54 12.77
N LYS A 269 -12.11 34.25 12.55
CA LYS A 269 -11.10 35.22 12.08
C LYS A 269 -11.07 35.36 10.55
N GLY A 270 -11.97 34.69 9.82
CA GLY A 270 -12.06 34.73 8.37
C GLY A 270 -11.00 33.91 7.64
N TRP A 271 -10.38 32.92 8.30
CA TRP A 271 -9.44 32.00 7.66
C TRP A 271 -10.16 30.76 7.16
N LYS A 272 -9.67 30.16 6.07
CA LYS A 272 -10.17 28.86 5.64
C LYS A 272 -9.93 27.83 6.73
N SER A 273 -10.92 26.99 6.96
CA SER A 273 -10.80 25.76 7.71
C SER A 273 -11.03 24.60 6.75
N ASP A 274 -10.10 23.65 6.68
CA ASP A 274 -10.18 22.45 5.84
C ASP A 274 -9.23 21.40 6.41
N PHE A 275 -9.72 20.65 7.40
CA PHE A 275 -8.92 19.62 8.07
C PHE A 275 -9.77 18.39 8.40
N ALA A 276 -9.11 17.24 8.42
CA ALA A 276 -9.62 16.00 8.99
C ALA A 276 -8.56 15.38 9.89
N LEU A 277 -9.00 14.90 11.05
CA LEU A 277 -8.23 14.07 11.96
C LEU A 277 -8.72 12.64 11.88
N PHE A 278 -7.81 11.71 11.65
CA PHE A 278 -8.10 10.29 11.79
C PHE A 278 -7.23 9.66 12.86
N TYR A 279 -7.84 8.79 13.66
CA TYR A 279 -7.14 7.97 14.63
C TYR A 279 -6.29 6.95 13.89
N VAL A 280 -5.01 6.85 14.23
CA VAL A 280 -4.12 5.82 13.70
C VAL A 280 -4.35 4.55 14.52
N ASN A 281 -4.76 3.46 13.85
CA ASN A 281 -5.04 2.18 14.53
C ASN A 281 -3.78 1.63 15.21
N ASP A 282 -3.93 0.87 16.29
CA ASP A 282 -2.80 0.36 17.12
C ASP A 282 -1.80 -0.55 16.37
N LYS A 283 -2.19 -1.08 15.21
CA LYS A 283 -1.30 -1.87 14.32
C LYS A 283 -0.40 -0.98 13.45
N TRP A 284 -0.62 0.33 13.49
CA TRP A 284 0.06 1.32 12.69
C TRP A 284 0.77 2.32 13.60
N THR A 285 1.95 2.74 13.18
CA THR A 285 2.73 3.78 13.85
C THR A 285 2.87 4.97 12.92
N GLY A 286 2.91 6.17 13.49
CA GLY A 286 3.29 7.38 12.78
C GLY A 286 3.86 8.37 13.77
N ALA A 287 4.97 9.02 13.41
CA ALA A 287 5.62 10.01 14.26
C ALA A 287 6.06 11.22 13.44
N ASN A 288 6.10 12.38 14.09
CA ASN A 288 6.56 13.58 13.44
C ASN A 288 8.07 13.53 13.17
N GLY A 289 8.50 14.05 12.02
CA GLY A 289 9.88 13.98 11.56
C GLY A 289 10.23 12.69 10.80
N GLN A 290 9.27 11.76 10.66
CA GLN A 290 9.43 10.59 9.81
C GLN A 290 8.95 10.92 8.40
N TRP A 291 9.93 11.26 7.55
CA TRP A 291 9.73 11.51 6.13
C TRP A 291 9.72 10.20 5.36
N TYR A 292 9.00 10.17 4.24
CA TYR A 292 8.94 8.99 3.39
C TYR A 292 10.32 8.49 2.96
N LYS A 293 11.27 9.43 2.77
CA LYS A 293 12.70 9.13 2.65
C LYS A 293 13.50 10.21 3.39
N PRO A 294 14.07 9.90 4.57
CA PRO A 294 14.62 10.90 5.50
C PRO A 294 15.70 11.82 4.94
N ARG A 295 16.54 11.33 4.01
CA ARG A 295 17.69 12.10 3.51
C ARG A 295 17.32 13.15 2.46
N GLU A 296 16.33 12.88 1.62
CA GLU A 296 16.11 13.73 0.45
C GLU A 296 15.43 15.07 0.77
N LEU A 297 14.75 15.23 1.92
CA LEU A 297 14.26 16.55 2.34
C LEU A 297 15.44 17.44 2.79
N THR A 298 16.38 16.86 3.52
CA THR A 298 17.65 17.51 3.88
C THR A 298 18.46 17.84 2.64
N ASP A 299 18.57 16.91 1.67
CA ASP A 299 19.27 17.16 0.41
C ASP A 299 18.64 18.34 -0.36
N LEU A 300 17.30 18.44 -0.38
CA LEU A 300 16.58 19.54 -1.03
C LEU A 300 16.89 20.90 -0.36
N VAL A 301 16.99 20.93 0.97
CA VAL A 301 17.43 22.12 1.72
C VAL A 301 18.83 22.54 1.31
N MET A 302 19.77 21.59 1.30
CA MET A 302 21.18 21.84 1.00
C MET A 302 21.36 22.46 -0.40
N VAL A 303 20.59 22.00 -1.39
CA VAL A 303 20.63 22.53 -2.76
C VAL A 303 19.98 23.91 -2.88
N THR A 304 18.91 24.18 -2.13
CA THR A 304 18.09 25.39 -2.30
C THR A 304 18.68 26.62 -1.59
N GLU A 305 19.21 26.44 -0.38
CA GLU A 305 19.57 27.56 0.52
C GLU A 305 21.06 27.89 0.52
N LYS A 306 21.89 27.15 -0.23
CA LYS A 306 23.36 27.24 -0.17
C LYS A 306 23.87 27.17 1.28
N TYR A 307 23.31 26.29 2.10
CA TYR A 307 23.77 26.12 3.48
C TYR A 307 25.22 25.60 3.50
N GLN A 308 26.06 26.24 4.32
CA GLN A 308 27.38 25.73 4.69
C GLN A 308 27.18 24.51 5.61
N SER A 309 27.15 23.31 5.01
CA SER A 309 27.44 21.97 5.56
C SER A 309 26.82 21.45 6.87
N GLU A 310 26.10 22.22 7.70
CA GLU A 310 25.79 21.78 9.09
C GLU A 310 24.34 21.32 9.34
N PHE A 311 23.40 21.52 8.41
CA PHE A 311 22.02 21.05 8.61
C PHE A 311 21.86 19.57 8.23
N LEU A 312 21.55 18.74 9.21
CA LEU A 312 21.32 17.30 9.04
C LEU A 312 19.85 16.93 9.26
N GLY A 313 19.13 17.72 10.06
CA GLY A 313 17.72 17.52 10.39
C GLY A 313 17.49 16.32 11.31
N VAL A 314 18.49 15.94 12.15
CA VAL A 314 18.43 14.69 12.94
C VAL A 314 17.36 14.72 14.02
N HIS A 315 16.94 15.90 14.48
CA HIS A 315 15.92 16.04 15.51
C HIS A 315 14.49 15.99 14.96
N GLY A 316 14.31 15.78 13.64
CA GLY A 316 12.98 15.66 13.05
C GLY A 316 12.17 16.96 13.24
N LEU A 317 10.92 16.84 13.70
CA LEU A 317 10.06 18.01 13.92
C LEU A 317 10.24 18.56 15.36
N VAL A 318 10.84 19.74 15.48
CA VAL A 318 11.18 20.37 16.77
C VAL A 318 10.12 21.38 17.26
N GLY A 319 9.15 21.70 16.42
CA GLY A 319 8.03 22.56 16.82
C GLY A 319 7.16 23.03 15.66
N ASN A 320 6.46 24.14 15.88
CA ASN A 320 5.63 24.80 14.89
C ASN A 320 5.82 26.33 14.94
N LEU A 321 5.55 27.01 13.83
CA LEU A 321 5.57 28.47 13.72
C LEU A 321 4.69 28.91 12.55
N ASP A 322 4.13 30.11 12.55
CA ASP A 322 3.47 30.62 11.34
C ASP A 322 4.50 31.15 10.33
N PRO A 323 4.33 30.84 9.02
CA PRO A 323 5.32 31.18 8.02
C PRO A 323 5.29 32.68 7.70
N GLN A 324 6.43 33.21 7.25
CA GLN A 324 6.57 34.60 6.82
C GLN A 324 6.56 34.72 5.29
N ALA A 325 6.05 35.84 4.78
CA ALA A 325 6.11 36.12 3.35
C ALA A 325 7.57 36.18 2.86
N GLY A 326 7.85 35.53 1.73
CA GLY A 326 9.20 35.35 1.18
C GLY A 326 9.97 34.16 1.76
N GLN A 327 9.49 33.51 2.83
CA GLN A 327 10.14 32.35 3.41
C GLN A 327 10.06 31.15 2.47
N ILE A 328 11.17 30.42 2.34
CA ILE A 328 11.21 29.15 1.62
C ILE A 328 10.70 28.05 2.55
N CYS A 329 9.76 27.26 2.04
CA CYS A 329 9.16 26.14 2.73
C CYS A 329 9.33 24.86 1.92
N TYR A 330 9.41 23.75 2.62
CA TYR A 330 9.58 22.42 2.08
C TYR A 330 8.34 21.62 2.41
N LYS A 331 7.97 20.70 1.53
CA LYS A 331 6.88 19.77 1.79
C LYS A 331 7.20 18.41 1.22
N ASP A 332 6.48 17.40 1.69
CA ASP A 332 6.42 16.08 1.08
C ASP A 332 4.95 15.74 0.80
N GLY A 333 4.59 15.50 -0.46
CA GLY A 333 3.22 15.27 -0.90
C GLY A 333 3.07 14.01 -1.74
N ALA A 334 1.90 13.38 -1.68
CA ALA A 334 1.63 12.11 -2.33
C ALA A 334 1.65 12.14 -3.86
N ALA A 335 1.54 13.32 -4.49
CA ALA A 335 1.53 13.46 -5.94
C ALA A 335 2.83 14.06 -6.50
N THR A 336 3.41 15.06 -5.84
CA THR A 336 4.66 15.69 -6.30
C THR A 336 5.90 15.23 -5.56
N GLY A 337 5.73 14.45 -4.48
CA GLY A 337 6.83 14.10 -3.58
C GLY A 337 7.34 15.34 -2.85
N ARG A 338 8.66 15.40 -2.67
CA ARG A 338 9.28 16.54 -1.99
C ARG A 338 9.49 17.69 -2.94
N THR A 339 8.96 18.84 -2.56
CA THR A 339 9.12 20.07 -3.32
C THR A 339 9.37 21.23 -2.37
N THR A 340 9.90 22.31 -2.93
CA THR A 340 10.16 23.58 -2.24
C THR A 340 9.32 24.68 -2.88
N GLY A 341 8.84 25.59 -2.05
CA GLY A 341 8.01 26.72 -2.43
C GLY A 341 8.34 27.97 -1.64
N THR A 342 8.03 29.13 -2.19
CA THR A 342 8.17 30.41 -1.49
C THR A 342 6.79 30.89 -1.03
N ILE A 343 6.68 31.23 0.24
CA ILE A 343 5.45 31.75 0.84
C ILE A 343 5.15 33.13 0.27
N GLY A 344 3.97 33.31 -0.30
CA GLY A 344 3.48 34.61 -0.76
C GLY A 344 2.67 35.34 0.31
N GLN A 345 1.83 36.27 -0.14
CA GLN A 345 0.93 37.02 0.73
C GLN A 345 -0.34 36.21 1.05
N ALA A 346 -1.10 36.70 2.03
CA ALA A 346 -2.44 36.17 2.26
C ALA A 346 -3.41 36.67 1.18
N GLU A 347 -4.17 35.77 0.59
CA GLU A 347 -5.23 36.08 -0.36
C GLU A 347 -6.60 35.67 0.20
N ALA A 348 -7.60 36.52 -0.06
CA ALA A 348 -8.99 36.22 0.28
C ALA A 348 -9.70 35.66 -0.95
N LEU A 349 -10.09 34.40 -0.90
CA LEU A 349 -10.78 33.69 -1.97
C LEU A 349 -12.24 33.41 -1.57
N VAL A 350 -13.08 33.21 -2.57
CA VAL A 350 -14.51 32.89 -2.41
C VAL A 350 -14.71 31.41 -2.74
N PHE A 351 -15.16 30.63 -1.76
CA PHE A 351 -15.39 29.19 -1.89
C PHE A 351 -16.88 28.91 -1.90
N LEU A 352 -17.29 27.81 -2.55
CA LEU A 352 -18.61 27.24 -2.30
C LEU A 352 -18.68 26.80 -0.84
N LYS A 353 -19.77 27.16 -0.17
CA LYS A 353 -19.94 26.92 1.26
C LYS A 353 -19.86 25.43 1.57
N GLY A 354 -19.02 25.07 2.55
CA GLY A 354 -18.81 23.68 2.96
C GLY A 354 -18.03 22.82 1.96
N THR A 355 -17.31 23.43 1.01
CA THR A 355 -16.45 22.68 0.06
C THR A 355 -15.03 23.27 0.00
N ALA A 356 -14.17 22.61 -0.79
CA ALA A 356 -12.83 23.09 -1.14
C ALA A 356 -12.80 23.82 -2.48
N ASP A 357 -13.95 23.93 -3.16
CA ASP A 357 -14.06 24.47 -4.51
C ASP A 357 -14.18 25.99 -4.48
N ILE A 358 -13.38 26.66 -5.29
CA ILE A 358 -13.52 28.09 -5.53
C ILE A 358 -14.86 28.33 -6.25
N ALA A 359 -15.66 29.25 -5.72
CA ALA A 359 -16.99 29.54 -6.24
C ALA A 359 -16.91 30.10 -7.68
N PRO A 360 -17.70 29.58 -8.63
CA PRO A 360 -17.82 30.17 -9.95
C PRO A 360 -18.30 31.63 -9.89
N PRO A 361 -17.94 32.47 -10.87
CA PRO A 361 -18.48 33.82 -10.99
C PRO A 361 -20.02 33.80 -11.03
N GLY A 362 -20.66 34.68 -10.25
CA GLY A 362 -22.12 34.78 -10.19
C GLY A 362 -22.82 33.87 -9.17
N THR A 363 -22.06 33.08 -8.39
CA THR A 363 -22.63 32.30 -7.28
C THR A 363 -23.28 33.23 -6.24
N ALA A 364 -24.46 32.87 -5.73
CA ALA A 364 -25.20 33.69 -4.78
C ALA A 364 -24.40 33.90 -3.48
N PRO A 365 -24.44 35.11 -2.87
CA PRO A 365 -23.72 35.39 -1.63
C PRO A 365 -24.05 34.48 -0.44
N THR A 366 -25.23 33.85 -0.44
CA THR A 366 -25.67 32.89 0.59
C THR A 366 -24.96 31.55 0.52
N ASP A 367 -24.42 31.22 -0.65
CA ASP A 367 -23.87 29.90 -0.99
C ASP A 367 -22.34 29.90 -1.00
N VAL A 368 -21.74 31.01 -0.57
CA VAL A 368 -20.28 31.19 -0.59
C VAL A 368 -19.72 31.59 0.76
N ASP A 369 -18.48 31.16 0.98
CA ASP A 369 -17.65 31.54 2.11
C ASP A 369 -16.45 32.34 1.60
N LYS A 370 -16.22 33.53 2.17
CA LYS A 370 -15.00 34.30 1.89
C LYS A 370 -13.95 33.99 2.94
N SER A 371 -12.84 33.40 2.51
CA SER A 371 -11.80 32.85 3.39
C SER A 371 -10.40 33.32 2.98
N LYS A 372 -9.56 33.61 3.98
CA LYS A 372 -8.13 33.89 3.81
C LYS A 372 -7.31 32.59 3.78
N LEU A 373 -6.32 32.56 2.89
CA LEU A 373 -5.28 31.53 2.75
C LEU A 373 -3.95 32.20 2.43
N LEU A 374 -2.82 31.58 2.76
CA LEU A 374 -1.52 31.97 2.23
C LEU A 374 -1.27 31.29 0.88
N THR A 375 -0.46 31.90 0.02
CA THR A 375 -0.05 31.31 -1.25
C THR A 375 1.33 30.64 -1.17
N LEU A 376 1.53 29.58 -1.94
CA LEU A 376 2.81 28.91 -2.13
C LEU A 376 3.21 28.99 -3.60
N HIS A 377 4.28 29.73 -3.89
CA HIS A 377 4.76 29.94 -5.24
C HIS A 377 5.94 29.03 -5.56
N GLN A 378 6.03 28.65 -6.84
CA GLN A 378 7.17 27.91 -7.36
C GLN A 378 8.42 28.81 -7.41
N PRO A 379 9.54 28.42 -6.76
CA PRO A 379 10.72 29.29 -6.69
C PRO A 379 11.43 29.37 -8.05
N TYR A 380 11.48 28.26 -8.82
CA TYR A 380 12.08 28.22 -10.18
C TYR A 380 11.48 27.11 -11.08
N ARG A 381 11.63 27.28 -12.40
CA ARG A 381 10.90 26.66 -13.54
C ARG A 381 10.86 25.13 -13.66
N GLU A 382 11.42 24.35 -12.74
CA GLU A 382 11.69 22.94 -13.05
C GLU A 382 10.59 21.98 -12.61
N HIS A 383 9.92 22.19 -11.47
CA HIS A 383 8.95 21.23 -10.93
C HIS A 383 7.74 21.93 -10.28
N ALA A 384 6.53 21.47 -10.61
CA ALA A 384 5.31 21.99 -9.98
C ALA A 384 5.37 21.75 -8.48
N VAL A 385 5.18 22.82 -7.69
CA VAL A 385 5.22 22.68 -6.22
C VAL A 385 4.04 21.86 -5.73
N TYR A 386 2.90 21.91 -6.42
CA TYR A 386 1.68 21.18 -6.04
C TYR A 386 1.08 20.45 -7.23
N ALA A 387 0.46 19.29 -6.97
CA ALA A 387 -0.48 18.62 -7.86
C ALA A 387 -1.69 18.06 -7.10
N LYS A 388 -2.74 17.70 -7.86
CA LYS A 388 -3.90 16.97 -7.31
C LYS A 388 -3.41 15.69 -6.61
N GLY A 389 -3.70 15.59 -5.32
CA GLY A 389 -3.22 14.52 -4.43
C GLY A 389 -2.29 14.99 -3.32
N ASP A 390 -1.72 16.20 -3.42
CA ASP A 390 -0.89 16.77 -2.34
C ASP A 390 -1.72 17.41 -1.22
N SER A 391 -3.03 17.59 -1.41
CA SER A 391 -3.92 18.14 -0.37
C SER A 391 -3.75 17.39 0.96
N GLY A 392 -3.59 18.16 2.03
CA GLY A 392 -3.37 17.68 3.39
C GLY A 392 -1.90 17.58 3.79
N CYS A 393 -0.93 17.71 2.88
CA CYS A 393 0.48 17.62 3.25
C CYS A 393 0.91 18.79 4.15
N GLY A 394 1.85 18.53 5.05
CA GLY A 394 2.48 19.53 5.90
C GLY A 394 3.51 20.34 5.12
N LEU A 395 3.65 21.61 5.49
CA LEU A 395 4.76 22.45 5.10
C LEU A 395 5.71 22.63 6.27
N PHE A 396 7.00 22.68 5.98
CA PHE A 396 8.07 22.68 6.95
C PHE A 396 9.14 23.69 6.60
N VAL A 397 9.74 24.28 7.63
CA VAL A 397 10.90 25.16 7.50
C VAL A 397 12.06 24.59 8.30
N PRO A 398 13.29 24.58 7.77
CA PRO A 398 14.45 24.14 8.52
C PRO A 398 14.78 25.17 9.61
N VAL A 399 15.26 24.70 10.75
CA VAL A 399 15.77 25.52 11.86
C VAL A 399 17.18 25.03 12.17
N PRO A 400 18.22 25.59 11.52
CA PRO A 400 19.59 25.12 11.65
C PRO A 400 20.09 25.06 13.09
N ASP A 401 19.78 26.07 13.90
CA ASP A 401 20.20 26.15 15.31
C ASP A 401 19.63 25.02 16.19
N GLU A 402 18.52 24.41 15.78
CA GLU A 402 17.87 23.28 16.47
C GLU A 402 18.12 21.94 15.75
N ASP A 403 18.87 21.94 14.64
CA ASP A 403 19.05 20.82 13.70
C ASP A 403 17.75 20.04 13.42
N GLY A 404 16.67 20.79 13.18
CA GLY A 404 15.32 20.23 13.02
C GLY A 404 14.42 21.05 12.13
N TRP A 405 13.15 20.67 12.09
CA TRP A 405 12.12 21.25 11.25
C TRP A 405 11.00 21.84 12.11
N LYS A 406 10.42 22.96 11.67
CA LYS A 406 9.17 23.47 12.24
C LYS A 406 8.03 23.35 11.23
N TRP A 407 6.89 22.84 11.70
CA TRP A 407 5.68 22.77 10.90
C TRP A 407 5.06 24.15 10.78
N VAL A 408 4.75 24.59 9.56
CA VAL A 408 4.25 25.95 9.31
C VAL A 408 2.84 26.02 8.78
N GLY A 409 2.30 24.92 8.29
CA GLY A 409 0.92 24.90 7.84
C GLY A 409 0.57 23.68 7.01
N GLN A 410 -0.64 23.70 6.48
CA GLN A 410 -1.19 22.62 5.68
C GLN A 410 -1.58 23.13 4.30
N LEU A 411 -1.20 22.38 3.27
CA LEU A 411 -1.61 22.62 1.90
C LEU A 411 -3.02 22.07 1.70
N VAL A 412 -3.97 22.89 1.24
CA VAL A 412 -5.38 22.48 1.12
C VAL A 412 -5.95 22.65 -0.27
N GLY A 413 -5.24 23.31 -1.18
CA GLY A 413 -5.74 23.46 -2.52
C GLY A 413 -4.74 24.09 -3.46
N MET A 414 -5.24 24.40 -4.65
CA MET A 414 -4.48 25.00 -5.72
C MET A 414 -5.32 26.01 -6.46
N LEU A 415 -4.70 27.15 -6.74
CA LEU A 415 -5.23 28.18 -7.60
C LEU A 415 -4.56 28.06 -8.97
N HIS A 416 -5.38 27.89 -10.00
CA HIS A 416 -4.93 27.98 -11.38
C HIS A 416 -4.83 29.46 -11.77
N VAL A 417 -3.62 29.91 -12.07
CA VAL A 417 -3.37 31.27 -12.57
C VAL A 417 -3.29 31.22 -14.09
N GLU A 418 -4.02 32.12 -14.76
CA GLU A 418 -3.99 32.21 -16.22
C GLU A 418 -2.55 32.49 -16.69
N ASN A 419 -2.05 31.68 -17.63
CA ASN A 419 -0.70 31.77 -18.17
C ASN A 419 0.45 31.64 -17.14
N GLY A 420 0.18 31.12 -15.93
CA GLY A 420 1.16 30.95 -14.87
C GLY A 420 1.24 29.51 -14.34
N PRO A 421 2.30 29.18 -13.58
CA PRO A 421 2.33 27.92 -12.84
C PRO A 421 1.22 27.92 -11.77
N PRO A 422 0.69 26.74 -11.41
CA PRO A 422 -0.28 26.63 -10.33
C PRO A 422 0.31 27.12 -9.00
N VAL A 423 -0.52 27.80 -8.21
CA VAL A 423 -0.17 28.33 -6.88
C VAL A 423 -0.81 27.46 -5.81
N GLY A 424 -0.03 27.00 -4.83
CA GLY A 424 -0.56 26.25 -3.69
C GLY A 424 -1.30 27.16 -2.71
N LEU A 425 -2.35 26.65 -2.07
CA LEU A 425 -3.13 27.37 -1.06
C LEU A 425 -2.92 26.74 0.32
N ILE A 426 -2.44 27.52 1.27
CA ILE A 426 -1.99 27.07 2.59
C ILE A 426 -2.84 27.67 3.70
N ILE A 427 -3.17 26.86 4.69
CA ILE A 427 -3.66 27.32 6.00
C ILE A 427 -2.46 27.34 6.97
N PRO A 428 -2.12 28.49 7.59
CA PRO A 428 -1.06 28.56 8.60
C PRO A 428 -1.33 27.62 9.78
N GLN A 429 -0.27 27.07 10.38
CA GLN A 429 -0.41 26.08 11.45
C GLN A 429 -1.22 26.60 12.64
N THR A 430 -1.07 27.88 13.03
CA THR A 430 -1.87 28.46 14.13
C THR A 430 -3.35 28.41 13.79
N GLN A 431 -3.71 28.69 12.53
CA GLN A 431 -5.11 28.71 12.09
C GLN A 431 -5.70 27.29 11.99
N VAL A 432 -4.87 26.29 11.68
CA VAL A 432 -5.28 24.88 11.75
C VAL A 432 -5.56 24.48 13.20
N LEU A 433 -4.63 24.75 14.13
CA LEU A 433 -4.78 24.40 15.54
C LEU A 433 -5.93 25.17 16.24
N GLU A 434 -6.11 26.45 15.90
CA GLU A 434 -7.25 27.24 16.37
C GLU A 434 -8.56 26.65 15.85
N SER A 435 -8.65 26.31 14.55
CA SER A 435 -9.84 25.67 13.99
C SER A 435 -10.14 24.34 14.68
N LEU A 436 -9.11 23.53 14.96
CA LEU A 436 -9.24 22.28 15.68
C LEU A 436 -9.80 22.49 17.08
N LYS A 437 -9.26 23.46 17.82
CA LYS A 437 -9.74 23.80 19.17
C LYS A 437 -11.17 24.31 19.15
N GLU A 438 -11.53 25.17 18.20
CA GLU A 438 -12.90 25.68 18.02
C GLU A 438 -13.90 24.54 17.77
N ASN A 439 -13.53 23.54 16.96
CA ASN A 439 -14.42 22.45 16.57
C ASN A 439 -14.46 21.27 17.55
N THR A 440 -13.39 21.05 18.32
CA THR A 440 -13.27 19.89 19.24
C THR A 440 -13.35 20.28 20.71
N GLY A 441 -13.14 21.55 21.06
CA GLY A 441 -12.98 22.01 22.44
C GLY A 441 -11.65 21.60 23.07
N ILE A 442 -10.75 20.96 22.33
CA ILE A 442 -9.50 20.36 22.82
C ILE A 442 -8.30 21.15 22.29
N VAL A 443 -7.27 21.31 23.12
CA VAL A 443 -5.97 21.83 22.67
C VAL A 443 -5.18 20.68 22.06
N TRP A 444 -4.72 20.86 20.83
CA TRP A 444 -3.95 19.86 20.10
C TRP A 444 -2.49 20.29 19.98
N GLU A 445 -1.59 19.32 20.13
CA GLU A 445 -0.15 19.53 20.04
C GLU A 445 0.46 18.51 19.07
N LEU A 446 1.66 18.80 18.54
CA LEU A 446 2.42 17.83 17.76
C LEU A 446 2.69 16.60 18.63
N SER A 447 2.34 15.41 18.13
CA SER A 447 2.70 14.16 18.82
C SER A 447 4.21 14.04 18.87
N ARG A 448 4.72 13.61 20.02
CA ARG A 448 6.14 13.28 20.22
C ARG A 448 6.43 11.84 19.85
#